data_AF-A0A2H0QT09-F1
#
_entry.id   AF-A0A2H0QT09-F1
#
_cell.length_a   1.000
_cell.length_b   1.000
_cell.length_c   1.000
_cell.angle_alpha   90.00
_cell.angle_beta   90.00
_cell.angle_gamma   90.00
#
_symmetry.space_group_name_H-M   'P 1'
#
loop_
_entity.id
_entity.type
_entity.pdbx_description
1 polymer ?
#
loop_
_entity_poly.entity_id
_entity_poly.type
_entity_poly.pdbx_seq_one_letter_code
_entity_poly.pdbx_strand_id
1 'polypeptide(L)'
;MKTLSLILCSISVLFLSSCGDDTVSPHERNTYNSYFIQHEPDEKKIYVGTVKGLSSCKYIVSDYYAKRRKFIKGEWDYMCCLKTGISNCAEKHRYKDGD
;
A
#
# COMPACT_ATOMS: atom_id res chain seq x y z
N MET A 1 36.24 6.83 -55.13
CA MET A 1 36.63 5.77 -54.17
C MET A 1 37.20 6.43 -52.92
N LYS A 2 36.47 6.36 -51.81
CA LYS A 2 36.94 6.48 -50.41
C LYS A 2 35.73 6.20 -49.52
N THR A 3 35.72 4.98 -48.98
CA THR A 3 34.79 4.47 -47.97
C THR A 3 35.05 5.20 -46.65
N LEU A 4 33.99 5.70 -46.00
CA LEU A 4 34.08 6.14 -44.61
C LEU A 4 32.83 5.68 -43.86
N SER A 5 32.97 4.55 -43.19
CA SER A 5 32.04 4.06 -42.18
C SER A 5 31.93 5.08 -41.05
N LEU A 6 30.72 5.57 -40.79
CA LEU A 6 30.39 6.28 -39.56
C LEU A 6 29.31 5.48 -38.84
N ILE A 7 29.76 4.68 -37.89
CA ILE A 7 28.95 3.96 -36.93
C ILE A 7 28.34 5.02 -36.00
N LEU A 8 27.07 5.38 -36.24
CA LEU A 8 26.26 6.15 -35.30
C LEU A 8 25.86 5.24 -34.12
N CYS A 9 26.75 5.12 -33.14
CA CYS A 9 26.40 4.73 -31.78
C CYS A 9 25.87 5.99 -31.06
N SER A 10 24.66 6.42 -31.42
CA SER A 10 23.94 7.41 -30.63
C SER A 10 23.33 6.71 -29.43
N ILE A 11 24.11 6.69 -28.35
CA ILE A 11 23.74 6.24 -27.01
C ILE A 11 22.49 7.01 -26.58
N SER A 12 21.35 6.33 -26.56
CA SER A 12 20.15 6.81 -25.87
C SER A 12 20.43 6.81 -24.37
N VAL A 13 20.93 7.93 -23.85
CA VAL A 13 20.95 8.19 -22.41
C VAL A 13 19.50 8.42 -21.99
N LEU A 14 18.84 7.34 -21.61
CA LEU A 14 17.60 7.36 -20.84
C LEU A 14 17.91 8.06 -19.52
N PHE A 15 17.66 9.38 -19.46
CA PHE A 15 17.47 10.10 -18.21
C PHE A 15 16.18 9.62 -17.55
N LEU A 16 16.23 8.43 -16.93
CA LEU A 16 15.30 8.03 -15.88
C LEU A 16 15.83 8.58 -14.55
N SER A 17 15.98 9.90 -14.44
CA SER A 17 16.28 10.53 -13.15
C SER A 17 14.96 10.84 -12.44
N SER A 18 14.56 9.87 -11.61
CA SER A 18 13.87 10.06 -10.34
C SER A 18 12.58 10.91 -10.41
N CYS A 19 11.45 10.27 -10.73
CA CYS A 19 10.19 10.67 -10.11
C CYS A 19 10.39 10.51 -8.61
N GLY A 20 10.27 11.62 -7.87
CA GLY A 20 10.32 11.62 -6.42
C GLY A 20 9.25 10.70 -5.87
N ASP A 21 9.67 9.51 -5.48
CA ASP A 21 8.89 8.63 -4.63
C ASP A 21 9.03 9.23 -3.23
N ASP A 22 8.27 10.30 -2.97
CA ASP A 22 8.01 10.81 -1.62
C ASP A 22 7.16 9.74 -0.89
N THR A 23 7.74 8.55 -0.75
CA THR A 23 7.22 7.46 0.07
C THR A 23 7.30 7.98 1.49
N VAL A 24 6.17 8.45 2.00
CA VAL A 24 6.06 8.83 3.39
C VAL A 24 6.15 7.52 4.16
N SER A 25 7.36 7.23 4.62
CA SER A 25 7.67 5.99 5.31
C SER A 25 6.59 5.68 6.35
N PRO A 26 6.10 4.43 6.41
CA PRO A 26 5.08 4.05 7.36
C PRO A 26 5.46 4.49 8.78
N HIS A 27 4.68 5.38 9.39
CA HIS A 27 5.05 6.05 10.64
C HIS A 27 3.85 6.26 11.56
N GLU A 28 4.06 6.13 12.87
CA GLU A 28 3.02 6.24 13.90
C GLU A 28 2.38 7.65 14.03
N ARG A 29 2.89 8.63 13.29
CA ARG A 29 2.35 10.00 13.29
C ARG A 29 1.37 10.25 12.14
N ASN A 30 1.34 9.38 11.15
CA ASN A 30 0.49 9.52 9.98
C ASN A 30 -0.95 9.12 10.30
N THR A 31 -1.88 9.59 9.49
CA THR A 31 -3.28 9.20 9.57
C THR A 31 -3.57 8.14 8.52
N TYR A 32 -4.24 7.06 8.91
CA TYR A 32 -4.54 5.92 8.06
C TYR A 32 -6.03 5.65 8.01
N ASN A 33 -6.53 5.32 6.82
CA ASN A 33 -7.78 4.60 6.67
C ASN A 33 -7.50 3.10 6.80
N SER A 34 -8.17 2.46 7.74
CA SER A 34 -7.97 1.07 8.09
C SER A 34 -9.04 0.20 7.45
N TYR A 35 -8.60 -0.90 6.86
CA TYR A 35 -9.48 -1.85 6.21
C TYR A 35 -9.18 -3.27 6.68
N PHE A 36 -10.26 -4.03 6.90
CA PHE A 36 -10.24 -5.47 7.07
C PHE A 36 -10.41 -6.11 5.69
N ILE A 37 -9.51 -7.01 5.31
CA ILE A 37 -9.57 -7.72 4.02
C ILE A 37 -9.91 -9.18 4.27
N GLN A 38 -11.02 -9.67 3.70
CA GLN A 38 -11.42 -11.07 3.76
C GLN A 38 -11.16 -11.75 2.41
N HIS A 39 -10.57 -12.94 2.39
CA HIS A 39 -10.14 -13.58 1.13
C HIS A 39 -11.14 -14.58 0.51
N GLU A 40 -12.31 -14.82 1.12
CA GLU A 40 -13.25 -15.85 0.63
C GLU A 40 -14.71 -15.37 0.43
N PRO A 41 -15.39 -15.77 -0.67
CA PRO A 41 -14.86 -16.43 -1.88
C PRO A 41 -14.14 -15.46 -2.84
N ASP A 42 -14.32 -14.16 -2.63
CA ASP A 42 -13.65 -13.06 -3.34
C ASP A 42 -13.04 -12.12 -2.30
N GLU A 43 -12.02 -11.36 -2.69
CA GLU A 43 -11.42 -10.37 -1.80
C GLU A 43 -12.44 -9.27 -1.46
N LYS A 44 -12.88 -9.26 -0.19
CA LYS A 44 -13.76 -8.23 0.34
C LYS A 44 -12.98 -7.26 1.21
N LYS A 45 -12.92 -6.00 0.76
CA LYS A 45 -12.36 -4.89 1.53
C LYS A 45 -13.45 -4.19 2.34
N ILE A 46 -13.32 -4.18 3.67
CA ILE A 46 -14.25 -3.53 4.59
C ILE A 46 -13.54 -2.39 5.30
N TYR A 47 -14.05 -1.17 5.16
CA TYR A 47 -13.53 -0.03 5.92
C TYR A 47 -13.92 -0.16 7.40
N VAL A 48 -12.92 -0.04 8.27
CA VAL A 48 -13.08 -0.20 9.72
C VAL A 48 -13.05 1.16 10.44
N GLY A 49 -12.23 2.10 9.96
CA GLY A 49 -12.14 3.44 10.55
C GLY A 49 -10.93 4.24 10.05
N THR A 50 -10.86 5.51 10.46
CA THR A 50 -9.68 6.36 10.28
C THR A 50 -9.00 6.51 11.64
N VAL A 51 -7.70 6.27 11.71
CA VAL A 51 -6.92 6.37 12.95
C VAL A 51 -5.57 7.02 12.69
N LYS A 52 -4.94 7.51 13.76
CA LYS A 52 -3.55 7.96 13.72
C LYS A 52 -2.65 6.81 14.13
N GLY A 53 -1.62 6.53 13.33
CA GLY A 53 -0.62 5.50 13.56
C GLY A 53 -0.95 4.12 12.97
N LEU A 54 0.10 3.38 12.61
CA LEU A 54 -0.01 2.04 12.01
C LEU A 54 -0.42 1.01 13.06
N SER A 55 0.14 1.12 14.26
CA SER A 55 -0.22 0.27 15.40
C SER A 55 -1.72 0.37 15.68
N SER A 56 -2.28 1.58 15.70
CA SER A 56 -3.73 1.78 15.86
C SER A 56 -4.52 1.24 14.67
N CYS A 57 -4.01 1.36 13.45
CA CYS A 57 -4.66 0.78 12.27
C CYS A 57 -4.80 -0.74 12.39
N LYS A 58 -3.71 -1.44 12.73
CA LYS A 58 -3.73 -2.89 12.97
C LYS A 58 -4.68 -3.24 14.12
N TYR A 59 -4.59 -2.50 15.23
CA TYR A 59 -5.41 -2.74 16.41
C TYR A 59 -6.92 -2.69 16.12
N ILE A 60 -7.41 -1.66 15.43
CA ILE A 60 -8.86 -1.53 15.21
C ILE A 60 -9.40 -2.59 14.25
N VAL A 61 -8.58 -3.04 13.30
CA VAL A 61 -8.94 -4.14 12.39
C VAL A 61 -8.94 -5.48 13.14
N SER A 62 -7.97 -5.69 14.05
CA SER A 62 -7.95 -6.87 14.93
C SER A 62 -9.16 -6.89 15.87
N ASP A 63 -9.52 -5.76 16.47
CA ASP A 63 -10.74 -5.62 17.29
C ASP A 63 -12.02 -5.85 16.46
N TYR A 64 -12.05 -5.33 15.22
CA TYR A 64 -13.14 -5.60 14.28
C TYR A 64 -13.31 -7.09 14.01
N TYR A 65 -12.21 -7.83 13.80
CA TYR A 65 -12.20 -9.28 13.64
C TYR A 65 -12.64 -9.98 14.92
N ALA A 66 -12.06 -9.65 16.08
CA ALA A 66 -12.35 -10.29 17.35
C ALA A 66 -13.86 -10.29 17.69
N LYS A 67 -14.54 -9.16 17.41
CA LYS A 67 -15.99 -9.01 17.60
C LYS A 67 -16.84 -9.82 16.61
N ARG A 68 -16.27 -10.24 15.47
CA ARG A 68 -16.98 -10.87 14.34
C ARG A 68 -16.45 -12.24 13.94
N ARG A 69 -15.42 -12.76 14.63
CA ARG A 69 -14.70 -13.98 14.26
C ARG A 69 -15.60 -15.20 14.02
N LYS A 70 -16.75 -15.28 14.72
CA LYS A 70 -17.73 -16.36 14.55
C LYS A 70 -18.46 -16.34 13.19
N PHE A 71 -18.42 -15.22 12.48
CA PHE A 71 -19.07 -15.01 11.18
C PHE A 71 -18.05 -14.90 10.03
N ILE A 72 -16.79 -14.68 10.37
CA ILE A 72 -15.71 -14.55 9.39
C ILE A 72 -15.17 -15.95 9.13
N LYS A 73 -15.09 -16.30 7.84
CA LYS A 73 -14.50 -17.54 7.35
C LYS A 73 -13.33 -17.22 6.44
N GLY A 74 -12.38 -18.15 6.37
CA GLY A 74 -11.19 -18.01 5.55
C GLY A 74 -10.13 -17.10 6.17
N GLU A 75 -9.08 -16.89 5.39
CA GLU A 75 -7.99 -15.99 5.74
C GLU A 75 -8.43 -14.53 5.69
N TRP A 76 -7.70 -13.68 6.40
CA TRP A 76 -7.91 -12.25 6.39
C TRP A 76 -6.61 -11.48 6.64
N ASP A 77 -6.57 -10.23 6.16
CA ASP A 77 -5.41 -9.34 6.25
C ASP A 77 -5.81 -7.95 6.79
N TYR A 78 -4.82 -7.22 7.27
CA TYR A 78 -4.88 -5.79 7.56
C TYR A 78 -4.50 -4.99 6.31
N MET A 79 -5.19 -3.88 6.05
CA MET A 79 -4.70 -2.87 5.11
C MET A 79 -4.81 -1.46 5.71
N CYS A 80 -3.66 -0.81 5.85
CA CYS A 80 -3.52 0.57 6.30
C CYS A 80 -3.22 1.46 5.10
N CYS A 81 -4.16 2.33 4.75
CA CYS A 81 -4.05 3.27 3.65
C CYS A 81 -3.66 4.65 4.16
N LEU A 82 -2.51 5.18 3.76
CA LEU A 82 -2.11 6.54 4.13
C LEU A 82 -3.16 7.54 3.63
N LYS A 83 -3.76 8.30 4.55
CA LYS A 83 -4.72 9.35 4.23
C LYS A 83 -4.00 10.68 4.18
N THR A 84 -4.12 11.38 3.05
CA THR A 84 -3.65 12.75 2.86
C THR A 84 -4.84 13.69 2.67
N GLY A 85 -4.59 14.99 2.52
CA GLY A 85 -5.66 15.95 2.21
C GLY A 85 -6.33 15.72 0.86
N ILE A 86 -5.66 15.01 -0.06
CA ILE A 86 -6.12 14.81 -1.44
C ILE A 86 -6.42 13.35 -1.80
N SER A 87 -5.95 12.38 -0.99
CA SER A 87 -6.18 10.95 -1.24
C SER A 87 -6.58 10.21 0.04
N ASN A 88 -7.56 9.31 -0.09
CA ASN A 88 -7.95 8.41 0.98
C ASN A 88 -7.05 7.17 1.09
N CYS A 89 -6.12 6.98 0.15
CA CYS A 89 -5.14 5.89 0.17
C CYS A 89 -3.99 6.26 -0.78
N ALA A 90 -3.14 7.19 -0.35
CA ALA A 90 -1.94 7.59 -1.10
C ALA A 90 -0.95 6.43 -1.20
N GLU A 91 -0.77 5.71 -0.09
CA GLU A 91 0.08 4.52 0.02
C GLU A 91 -0.67 3.39 0.72
N LYS A 92 -0.35 2.15 0.36
CA LYS A 92 -0.95 0.93 0.92
C LYS A 92 0.09 0.15 1.70
N HIS A 93 -0.23 -0.17 2.95
CA HIS A 93 0.54 -1.12 3.76
C HIS A 93 -0.36 -2.31 4.11
N ARG A 94 0.02 -3.50 3.65
CA ARG A 94 -0.72 -4.74 3.90
C ARG A 94 0.06 -5.60 4.88
N TYR A 95 -0.65 -6.21 5.83
CA TYR A 95 -0.08 -7.10 6.83
C TYR A 95 -0.95 -8.34 6.96
N LYS A 96 -0.33 -9.50 7.17
CA LYS A 96 -1.04 -10.75 7.46
C LYS A 96 -1.51 -10.76 8.91
N ASP A 97 -2.50 -11.58 9.21
CA ASP A 97 -2.86 -11.83 10.60
C ASP A 97 -1.63 -12.31 11.39
N GLY A 98 -1.32 -11.65 12.51
CA GLY A 98 -0.16 -11.93 13.35
C GLY A 98 1.11 -11.09 13.11
N ASP A 99 1.15 -10.21 12.10
CA ASP A 99 2.24 -9.23 11.83
C ASP A 99 2.14 -7.95 12.69
#